data_AF-A0A1X9YFJ6-F1
#
_entry.id   AF-A0A1X9YFJ6-F1
#
_cell.length_a   1.000
_cell.length_b   1.000
_cell.length_c   1.000
_cell.angle_alpha   90.00
_cell.angle_beta   90.00
_cell.angle_gamma   90.00
#
_symmetry.space_group_name_H-M   'P 1'
#
loop_
_entity.id
_entity.type
_entity.pdbx_description
1 polymer ?
#
loop_
_entity_poly.entity_id
_entity_poly.type
_entity_poly.pdbx_seq_one_letter_code
_entity_poly.pdbx_strand_id
1 'polypeptide(L)'
;MEDGIWDDGEWISWDEINQQIQYKEWRARYPNADLSLVSVFESLIGTAEDYYHLTGRHLQVYGDIGELYGAITHGIKLHRNYAQGSDGRLGNDFVEVKTITPFKNCDIVEINMDRNFSKVLIVKVNADFEVWGKMIDRKALPKSGLRGNRLRINWAEVEAK
;
A
#
# COMPACT_ATOMS: atom_id res chain seq x y z
N MET A 1 -40.54 3.17 1.80
CA MET A 1 -39.40 3.22 2.72
C MET A 1 -38.17 3.11 1.82
N GLU A 2 -37.85 4.10 0.97
CA GLU A 2 -37.62 5.54 1.23
C GLU A 2 -36.51 5.68 2.29
N ASP A 3 -35.31 6.20 1.98
CA ASP A 3 -35.11 7.51 1.34
C ASP A 3 -34.03 7.55 0.24
N GLY A 4 -34.38 8.21 -0.87
CA GLY A 4 -33.45 8.69 -1.89
C GLY A 4 -33.56 10.22 -1.99
N ILE A 5 -32.49 10.89 -2.40
CA ILE A 5 -32.52 12.30 -2.79
C ILE A 5 -32.49 12.34 -4.33
N TRP A 6 -33.51 12.96 -4.90
CA TRP A 6 -33.68 13.18 -6.34
C TRP A 6 -33.31 14.62 -6.69
N ASP A 7 -32.36 14.81 -7.60
CA ASP A 7 -32.32 16.01 -8.44
C ASP A 7 -31.80 15.66 -9.85
N ASP A 8 -32.45 16.27 -10.84
CA ASP A 8 -32.06 16.49 -12.25
C ASP A 8 -31.45 15.42 -13.20
N GLY A 9 -31.39 14.13 -12.83
CA GLY A 9 -31.54 13.05 -13.83
C GLY A 9 -30.29 12.48 -14.52
N GLU A 10 -29.11 12.57 -13.89
CA GLU A 10 -28.00 11.66 -14.16
C GLU A 10 -27.79 10.71 -12.96
N TRP A 11 -27.48 9.43 -13.23
CA TRP A 11 -27.15 8.47 -12.17
C TRP A 11 -25.79 8.84 -11.56
N ILE A 12 -25.80 9.37 -10.35
CA ILE A 12 -24.56 9.63 -9.60
C ILE A 12 -24.16 8.33 -8.88
N SER A 13 -23.09 7.69 -9.39
CA SER A 13 -22.38 6.59 -8.72
C SER A 13 -21.77 7.07 -7.39
N TRP A 14 -21.45 6.14 -6.48
CA TRP A 14 -20.78 6.35 -5.19
C TRP A 14 -19.41 7.07 -5.26
N ASP A 15 -18.96 7.44 -6.47
CA ASP A 15 -17.70 8.11 -6.76
C ASP A 15 -17.68 9.62 -6.41
N GLU A 16 -18.83 10.31 -6.40
CA GLU A 16 -18.83 11.79 -6.24
C GLU A 16 -18.91 12.29 -4.79
N ILE A 17 -19.32 11.46 -3.83
CA ILE A 17 -19.52 11.90 -2.43
C ILE A 17 -18.25 11.68 -1.56
N ASN A 18 -17.33 10.79 -1.97
CA ASN A 18 -16.25 10.33 -1.07
C ASN A 18 -14.95 11.14 -1.09
N GLN A 19 -14.67 11.96 -2.11
CA GLN A 19 -13.36 12.61 -2.20
C GLN A 19 -13.12 13.67 -1.10
N GLN A 20 -14.12 14.46 -0.71
CA GLN A 20 -13.92 15.50 0.32
C GLN A 20 -13.94 14.95 1.76
N ILE A 21 -14.70 13.88 2.02
CA ILE A 21 -14.79 13.26 3.36
C ILE A 21 -13.54 12.42 3.62
N GLN A 22 -13.12 11.57 2.68
CA GLN A 22 -11.87 10.83 2.81
C GLN A 22 -10.66 11.77 2.92
N TYR A 23 -10.58 12.84 2.12
CA TYR A 23 -9.45 13.77 2.20
C TYR A 23 -9.34 14.49 3.56
N LYS A 24 -10.48 14.80 4.20
CA LYS A 24 -10.50 15.36 5.56
C LYS A 24 -10.14 14.33 6.63
N GLU A 25 -10.64 13.10 6.51
CA GLU A 25 -10.30 12.00 7.43
C GLU A 25 -8.83 11.56 7.31
N TRP A 26 -8.28 11.52 6.10
CA TRP A 26 -6.87 11.22 5.86
C TRP A 26 -5.95 12.35 6.31
N ARG A 27 -6.36 13.63 6.18
CA ARG A 27 -5.63 14.75 6.81
C ARG A 27 -5.56 14.61 8.32
N ALA A 28 -6.67 14.25 8.95
CA ALA A 28 -6.73 14.05 10.38
C ALA A 28 -5.92 12.84 10.83
N ARG A 29 -5.94 11.75 10.04
CA ARG A 29 -5.24 10.49 10.33
C ARG A 29 -3.74 10.52 9.97
N TYR A 30 -3.35 11.29 8.96
CA TYR A 30 -1.99 11.35 8.39
C TYR A 30 -1.56 12.81 8.13
N PRO A 31 -1.30 13.61 9.19
CA PRO A 31 -1.03 15.03 9.06
C PRO A 31 0.26 15.38 8.29
N ASN A 32 1.16 14.41 8.11
CA ASN A 32 2.44 14.58 7.40
C ASN A 32 2.44 13.98 5.97
N ALA A 33 1.29 13.50 5.50
CA ALA A 33 1.16 12.89 4.18
C ALA A 33 1.29 13.93 3.06
N ASP A 34 1.96 13.55 1.97
CA ASP A 34 1.81 14.28 0.71
C ASP A 34 0.49 13.85 0.05
N LEU A 35 -0.57 14.57 0.38
CA LEU A 35 -1.92 14.25 -0.07
C LEU A 35 -2.12 14.47 -1.57
N SER A 36 -1.18 15.12 -2.26
CA SER A 36 -1.20 15.18 -3.72
C SER A 36 -1.04 13.79 -4.36
N LEU A 37 -0.49 12.82 -3.61
CA LEU A 37 -0.34 11.44 -4.05
C LEU A 37 -1.61 10.60 -3.90
N VAL A 38 -2.61 11.07 -3.14
CA VAL A 38 -3.85 10.31 -2.88
C VAL A 38 -4.60 10.06 -4.19
N SER A 39 -4.77 11.08 -5.02
CA SER A 39 -5.48 10.93 -6.31
C SER A 39 -4.74 10.00 -7.27
N VAL A 40 -3.40 10.00 -7.24
CA VAL A 40 -2.57 9.09 -8.03
C VAL A 40 -2.74 7.66 -7.54
N PHE A 41 -2.74 7.44 -6.22
CA PHE A 41 -2.96 6.14 -5.60
C PHE A 41 -4.35 5.58 -5.94
N GLU A 42 -5.41 6.37 -5.77
CA GLU A 42 -6.79 6.01 -6.10
C GLU A 42 -6.95 5.67 -7.58
N SER A 43 -6.39 6.50 -8.47
CA SER A 43 -6.45 6.24 -9.91
C SER A 43 -5.71 4.96 -10.29
N LEU A 44 -4.54 4.71 -9.67
CA LEU A 44 -3.71 3.55 -9.98
C LEU A 44 -4.37 2.24 -9.53
N ILE A 45 -4.99 2.23 -8.35
CA ILE A 45 -5.68 1.04 -7.84
C ILE A 45 -6.99 0.78 -8.60
N GLY A 46 -7.78 1.81 -8.88
CA GLY A 46 -9.00 1.69 -9.69
C GLY A 46 -8.68 1.22 -11.11
N THR A 47 -7.63 1.74 -11.73
CA THR A 47 -7.20 1.26 -13.06
C THR A 47 -6.77 -0.21 -13.03
N ALA A 48 -6.11 -0.66 -11.95
CA ALA A 48 -5.71 -2.06 -11.81
C ALA A 48 -6.92 -2.99 -11.60
N GLU A 49 -7.93 -2.51 -10.87
CA GLU A 49 -9.21 -3.20 -10.64
C GLU A 49 -10.01 -3.32 -11.94
N ASP A 50 -10.26 -2.20 -12.62
CA ASP A 50 -10.97 -2.15 -13.90
C ASP A 50 -10.33 -3.07 -14.94
N TYR A 51 -9.00 -3.02 -15.06
CA TYR A 51 -8.26 -3.86 -15.99
C TYR A 51 -8.45 -5.36 -15.68
N TYR A 52 -8.44 -5.72 -14.40
CA TYR A 52 -8.68 -7.11 -13.98
C TYR A 52 -10.11 -7.55 -14.29
N HIS A 53 -11.13 -6.74 -13.97
CA HIS A 53 -12.51 -7.10 -14.28
C HIS A 53 -12.78 -7.22 -15.77
N LEU A 54 -12.15 -6.38 -16.59
CA LEU A 54 -12.31 -6.40 -18.04
C LEU A 54 -11.57 -7.56 -18.73
N THR A 55 -10.41 -7.97 -18.20
CA THR A 55 -9.49 -8.87 -18.93
C THR A 55 -9.19 -10.19 -18.21
N GLY A 56 -9.49 -10.29 -16.93
CA GLY A 56 -9.04 -11.38 -16.04
C GLY A 56 -7.52 -11.37 -15.79
N ARG A 57 -6.79 -10.31 -16.15
CA ARG A 57 -5.34 -10.18 -16.00
C ARG A 57 -4.99 -9.05 -15.03
N HIS A 58 -3.83 -9.15 -14.41
CA HIS A 58 -3.35 -8.13 -13.48
C HIS A 58 -2.25 -7.26 -14.08
N LEU A 59 -2.32 -5.94 -13.83
CA LEU A 59 -1.24 -4.99 -14.13
C LEU A 59 -0.02 -5.24 -13.22
N GLN A 60 1.16 -4.77 -13.63
CA GLN A 60 2.41 -4.90 -12.86
C GLN A 60 2.72 -3.66 -12.01
N VAL A 61 1.69 -3.04 -11.41
CA VAL A 61 1.79 -1.75 -10.68
C VAL A 61 1.75 -1.87 -9.16
N TYR A 62 1.60 -3.08 -8.61
CA TYR A 62 1.41 -3.28 -7.17
C TYR A 62 2.63 -2.88 -6.32
N GLY A 63 3.84 -2.86 -6.89
CA GLY A 63 5.01 -2.30 -6.23
C GLY A 63 4.82 -0.80 -5.98
N ASP A 64 4.47 -0.06 -7.03
CA ASP A 64 4.21 1.38 -6.97
C ASP A 64 3.03 1.71 -6.03
N ILE A 65 1.96 0.91 -6.04
CA ILE A 65 0.84 1.03 -5.09
C ILE A 65 1.33 0.93 -3.65
N GLY A 66 2.24 -0.02 -3.35
CA GLY A 66 2.81 -0.18 -2.02
C GLY A 66 3.67 1.01 -1.59
N GLU A 67 4.48 1.55 -2.51
CA GLU A 67 5.30 2.74 -2.26
C GLU A 67 4.44 3.98 -2.01
N LEU A 68 3.41 4.21 -2.83
CA LEU A 68 2.44 5.29 -2.65
C LEU A 68 1.69 5.17 -1.32
N TYR A 69 1.21 3.98 -0.97
CA TYR A 69 0.58 3.72 0.32
C TYR A 69 1.51 4.12 1.48
N GLY A 70 2.79 3.74 1.41
CA GLY A 70 3.78 4.09 2.42
C GLY A 70 4.07 5.60 2.50
N ALA A 71 4.14 6.28 1.36
CA ALA A 71 4.31 7.73 1.31
C ALA A 71 3.12 8.45 1.94
N ILE A 72 1.89 8.02 1.66
CA ILE A 72 0.67 8.65 2.16
C ILE A 72 0.45 8.33 3.65
N THR A 73 0.51 7.07 4.06
CA THR A 73 0.14 6.66 5.43
C THR A 73 1.23 6.89 6.47
N HIS A 74 2.50 6.95 6.05
CA HIS A 74 3.62 7.08 6.98
C HIS A 74 4.50 8.28 6.69
N GLY A 75 4.29 9.02 5.59
CA GLY A 75 5.17 10.13 5.20
C GLY A 75 6.54 9.65 4.70
N ILE A 76 6.62 8.44 4.13
CA ILE A 76 7.87 7.93 3.55
C ILE A 76 8.27 8.81 2.37
N LYS A 77 9.50 9.32 2.41
CA LYS A 77 10.12 10.01 1.29
C LYS A 77 10.75 8.95 0.38
N LEU A 78 10.10 8.69 -0.75
CA LEU A 78 10.57 7.72 -1.74
C LEU A 78 11.91 8.15 -2.33
N HIS A 79 12.79 7.18 -2.56
CA HIS A 79 14.01 7.43 -3.32
C HIS A 79 13.71 7.60 -4.80
N ARG A 80 14.67 8.14 -5.56
CA ARG A 80 14.59 8.13 -7.03
C ARG A 80 14.65 6.69 -7.53
N ASN A 81 14.00 6.45 -8.68
CA ASN A 81 14.07 5.17 -9.38
C ASN A 81 15.53 4.69 -9.49
N TYR A 82 15.73 3.38 -9.30
CA TYR A 82 17.04 2.71 -9.35
C TYR A 82 18.04 3.11 -8.25
N ALA A 83 17.60 3.76 -7.17
CA ALA A 83 18.44 3.92 -5.99
C ALA A 83 18.85 2.56 -5.42
N GLN A 84 20.13 2.41 -5.09
CA GLN A 84 20.62 1.24 -4.37
C GLN A 84 20.29 1.36 -2.88
N GLY A 85 19.84 0.27 -2.26
CA GLY A 85 19.48 0.25 -0.83
C GLY A 85 18.00 -0.05 -0.63
N SER A 86 17.28 0.83 0.06
CA SER A 86 15.85 0.73 0.37
C SER A 86 14.99 1.56 -0.59
N ASP A 87 13.68 1.44 -0.49
CA ASP A 87 12.73 2.09 -1.41
C ASP A 87 12.43 3.55 -0.99
N GLY A 88 12.53 3.86 0.30
CA GLY A 88 12.46 5.24 0.79
C GLY A 88 13.04 5.45 2.18
N ARG A 89 12.77 6.63 2.77
CA ARG A 89 13.14 6.96 4.15
C ARG A 89 11.99 7.57 4.96
N LEU A 90 11.96 7.23 6.24
CA LEU A 90 11.12 7.85 7.25
C LEU A 90 12.01 8.48 8.33
N GLY A 91 12.22 9.80 8.25
CA GLY A 91 13.23 10.46 9.07
C GLY A 91 14.63 9.90 8.77
N ASN A 92 15.26 9.29 9.78
CA ASN A 92 16.57 8.64 9.65
C ASN A 92 16.49 7.16 9.25
N ASP A 93 15.29 6.58 9.26
CA ASP A 93 15.09 5.17 8.97
C ASP A 93 15.02 4.91 7.46
N PHE A 94 15.74 3.89 7.01
CA PHE A 94 15.64 3.35 5.66
C PHE A 94 14.51 2.33 5.62
N VAL A 95 13.53 2.53 4.74
CA VAL A 95 12.33 1.70 4.65
C VAL A 95 12.33 0.89 3.38
N GLU A 96 12.28 -0.44 3.52
CA GLU A 96 11.99 -1.39 2.45
C GLU A 96 10.48 -1.60 2.36
N VAL A 97 9.90 -1.55 1.17
CA VAL A 97 8.48 -1.80 0.90
C VAL A 97 8.35 -3.15 0.18
N LYS A 98 7.41 -3.98 0.65
CA LYS A 98 7.06 -5.24 0.00
C LYS A 98 5.55 -5.37 -0.13
N THR A 99 5.07 -5.53 -1.36
CA THR A 99 3.66 -5.71 -1.64
C THR A 99 3.31 -7.19 -1.84
N ILE A 100 2.30 -7.66 -1.12
CA ILE A 100 1.57 -8.91 -1.39
C ILE A 100 0.47 -8.55 -2.39
N THR A 101 0.54 -9.16 -3.58
CA THR A 101 -0.37 -8.88 -4.69
C THR A 101 -1.69 -9.65 -4.57
N PRO A 102 -2.78 -9.16 -5.19
CA PRO A 102 -4.12 -9.74 -5.01
C PRO A 102 -4.27 -11.14 -5.60
N PHE A 103 -3.39 -11.51 -6.53
CA PHE A 103 -3.35 -12.83 -7.17
C PHE A 103 -2.40 -13.82 -6.49
N LYS A 104 -1.77 -13.44 -5.38
CA LYS A 104 -0.83 -14.33 -4.70
C LYS A 104 -1.60 -15.32 -3.82
N ASN A 105 -1.37 -16.61 -4.05
CA ASN A 105 -2.03 -17.69 -3.29
C ASN A 105 -1.55 -17.82 -1.82
N CYS A 106 -0.59 -17.02 -1.39
CA CYS A 106 -0.10 -17.02 -0.01
C CYS A 106 0.36 -15.63 0.42
N ASP A 107 0.12 -15.31 1.69
CA ASP A 107 0.47 -14.02 2.29
C ASP A 107 1.92 -13.98 2.78
N ILE A 108 2.86 -14.49 1.98
CA ILE A 108 4.28 -14.54 2.34
C ILE A 108 5.06 -13.52 1.53
N VAL A 109 5.86 -12.68 2.19
CA VAL A 109 6.88 -11.86 1.54
C VAL A 109 8.27 -12.43 1.75
N GLU A 110 9.18 -12.17 0.81
CA GLU A 110 10.60 -12.49 0.96
C GLU A 110 11.40 -11.17 1.00
N ILE A 111 12.29 -11.08 1.97
CA ILE A 111 13.12 -9.90 2.22
C ILE A 111 14.58 -10.29 2.09
N ASN A 112 15.34 -9.52 1.31
CA ASN A 112 16.78 -9.65 1.25
C ASN A 112 17.42 -8.90 2.42
N MET A 113 17.96 -9.65 3.38
CA MET A 113 18.58 -9.12 4.58
C MET A 113 19.91 -8.41 4.31
N ASP A 114 20.52 -8.54 3.13
CA ASP A 114 21.73 -7.78 2.78
C ASP A 114 21.41 -6.33 2.36
N ARG A 115 20.15 -6.00 2.05
CA ARG A 115 19.75 -4.62 1.75
C ARG A 115 19.90 -3.75 3.00
N ASN A 116 20.32 -2.50 2.79
CA ASN A 116 20.45 -1.50 3.85
C ASN A 116 19.08 -0.88 4.17
N PHE A 117 18.35 -1.49 5.10
CA PHE A 117 17.09 -0.97 5.64
C PHE A 117 17.07 -1.10 7.17
N SER A 118 16.34 -0.22 7.85
CA SER A 118 16.07 -0.31 9.29
C SER A 118 14.62 -0.64 9.62
N LYS A 119 13.69 -0.47 8.65
CA LYS A 119 12.29 -0.86 8.75
C LYS A 119 11.80 -1.53 7.46
N VAL A 120 10.74 -2.32 7.59
CA VAL A 120 10.03 -2.94 6.47
C VAL A 120 8.57 -2.54 6.57
N LEU A 121 8.01 -2.02 5.48
CA LEU A 121 6.58 -1.88 5.29
C LEU A 121 6.10 -3.03 4.40
N ILE A 122 5.29 -3.93 4.97
CA ILE A 122 4.57 -4.93 4.19
C ILE A 122 3.21 -4.35 3.85
N VAL A 123 2.90 -4.25 2.56
CA VAL A 123 1.59 -3.82 2.05
C VAL A 123 0.88 -5.04 1.48
N LYS A 124 -0.41 -5.21 1.76
CA LYS A 124 -1.24 -6.27 1.19
C LYS A 124 -2.38 -5.64 0.40
N VAL A 125 -2.55 -6.08 -0.84
CA VAL A 125 -3.73 -5.81 -1.66
C VAL A 125 -4.51 -7.12 -1.77
N ASN A 126 -5.77 -7.16 -1.37
CA ASN A 126 -6.59 -8.39 -1.49
C ASN A 126 -7.30 -8.47 -2.86
N ALA A 127 -8.04 -9.56 -3.08
CA ALA A 127 -8.80 -9.78 -4.31
C ALA A 127 -9.87 -8.70 -4.59
N ASP A 128 -10.33 -8.00 -3.56
CA ASP A 128 -11.27 -6.88 -3.64
C ASP A 128 -10.56 -5.52 -3.77
N PHE A 129 -9.26 -5.52 -4.09
CA PHE A 129 -8.41 -4.33 -4.25
C PHE A 129 -8.33 -3.41 -3.02
N GLU A 130 -8.70 -3.90 -1.84
CA GLU A 130 -8.49 -3.22 -0.56
C GLU A 130 -7.01 -3.32 -0.12
N VAL A 131 -6.49 -2.25 0.51
CA VAL A 131 -5.07 -2.12 0.84
C VAL A 131 -4.84 -1.99 2.36
N TRP A 132 -3.91 -2.79 2.89
CA TRP A 132 -3.47 -2.70 4.28
C TRP A 132 -1.95 -2.69 4.39
N GLY A 133 -1.43 -2.07 5.45
CA GLY A 133 0.01 -2.02 5.72
C GLY A 133 0.38 -2.43 7.15
N LYS A 134 1.55 -3.07 7.29
CA LYS A 134 2.22 -3.34 8.57
C LYS A 134 3.66 -2.85 8.53
N MET A 135 4.00 -1.88 9.37
CA MET A 135 5.36 -1.35 9.52
C MET A 135 6.09 -2.08 10.64
N ILE A 136 7.27 -2.63 10.35
CA ILE A 136 8.02 -3.49 11.27
C ILE A 136 9.47 -3.00 11.36
N ASP A 137 9.98 -2.86 12.59
CA ASP A 137 11.41 -2.60 12.80
C ASP A 137 12.24 -3.82 12.39
N ARG A 138 13.36 -3.62 11.68
CA ARG A 138 14.25 -4.71 11.27
C ARG A 138 14.68 -5.61 12.44
N LYS A 139 14.92 -5.01 13.60
CA LYS A 139 15.29 -5.72 14.84
C LYS A 139 14.17 -6.60 15.41
N ALA A 140 12.92 -6.36 15.03
CA ALA A 140 11.73 -7.08 15.47
C ALA A 140 11.25 -8.12 14.44
N LEU A 141 11.93 -8.27 13.30
CA LEU A 141 11.53 -9.25 12.29
C LEU A 141 11.67 -10.68 12.84
N PRO A 142 10.67 -11.56 12.60
CA PRO A 142 10.73 -12.95 13.03
C PRO A 142 11.90 -13.65 12.34
N LYS A 143 12.73 -14.37 13.10
CA LYS A 143 13.91 -15.06 12.56
C LYS A 143 13.62 -16.49 12.10
N SER A 144 12.43 -17.02 12.39
CA SER A 144 12.02 -18.39 12.07
C SER A 144 12.05 -18.72 10.57
N GLY A 145 11.79 -17.73 9.71
CA GLY A 145 11.79 -17.89 8.25
C GLY A 145 13.12 -17.59 7.55
N LEU A 146 14.21 -17.35 8.29
CA LEU A 146 15.50 -16.96 7.72
C LEU A 146 16.23 -18.16 7.09
N ARG A 147 16.60 -18.05 5.81
CA ARG A 147 17.43 -19.02 5.07
C ARG A 147 18.51 -18.29 4.29
N GLY A 148 19.76 -18.40 4.73
CA GLY A 148 20.85 -17.57 4.19
C GLY A 148 20.57 -16.08 4.45
N ASN A 149 20.61 -15.27 3.40
CA ASN A 149 20.27 -13.85 3.45
C ASN A 149 18.78 -13.54 3.15
N ARG A 150 17.95 -14.56 2.94
CA ARG A 150 16.53 -14.38 2.61
C ARG A 150 15.65 -14.71 3.80
N LEU A 151 14.82 -13.74 4.19
CA LEU A 151 13.83 -13.92 5.24
C LEU A 151 12.43 -14.02 4.62
N ARG A 152 11.75 -15.14 4.86
CA ARG A 152 10.32 -15.28 4.53
C ARG A 152 9.48 -14.93 5.74
N ILE A 153 8.48 -14.07 5.55
CA ILE A 153 7.56 -13.63 6.60
C ILE A 153 6.15 -13.87 6.12
N ASN A 154 5.35 -14.56 6.94
CA ASN A 154 3.91 -14.63 6.72
C ASN A 154 3.22 -13.39 7.33
N TRP A 155 2.29 -12.77 6.60
CA TRP A 155 1.50 -11.63 7.06
C TRP A 155 0.86 -11.82 8.45
N ALA A 156 0.46 -13.05 8.78
CA ALA A 156 -0.17 -13.37 10.05
C ALA A 156 0.81 -13.40 11.24
N GLU A 157 2.12 -13.53 10.99
CA GLU A 157 3.15 -13.61 12.05
C GLU A 157 3.55 -12.24 12.59
N VAL A 158 3.05 -11.17 11.98
CA VAL A 158 3.46 -9.79 12.26
C VAL A 158 2.23 -8.94 12.57
N GLU A 159 2.33 -8.07 13.56
CA GLU A 159 1.29 -7.10 13.92
C GLU A 159 1.67 -5.69 13.45
N ALA A 160 0.67 -4.86 13.18
CA ALA A 160 0.89 -3.43 12.95
C ALA A 160 1.28 -2.78 14.29
N LYS A 161 2.33 -1.95 14.28
CA LYS A 161 2.63 -1.03 15.38
C LYS A 161 1.94 0.31 15.18
#